data_AF-A0A1R4HII7-F1
#
_entry.id   AF-A0A1R4HII7-F1
#
_cell.length_a   1.000
_cell.length_b   1.000
_cell.length_c   1.000
_cell.angle_alpha   90.00
_cell.angle_beta   90.00
_cell.angle_gamma   90.00
#
_symmetry.space_group_name_H-M   'P 1'
#
loop_
_entity.id
_entity.type
_entity.pdbx_description
1 polymer ?
#
loop_
_entity_poly.entity_id
_entity_poly.type
_entity_poly.pdbx_seq_one_letter_code
_entity_poly.pdbx_strand_id
1 'polypeptide(L)'
;MNAVVKPTKLETIFDHNITDVEFEEILGEPETLDEYLYSLSQDSAYAHLYFLYELREDMETAKLYLNKIKDDRYRKGLSIASCILSN
;
A
#
# COMPACT_ATOMS: atom_id res chain seq x y z
N MET A 1 22.28 26.96 4.37
CA MET A 1 21.73 25.98 5.33
C MET A 1 20.72 25.15 4.56
N ASN A 2 21.09 23.96 4.07
CA ASN A 2 20.17 23.12 3.29
C ASN A 2 19.36 22.28 4.26
N ALA A 3 18.16 22.75 4.59
CA ALA A 3 17.19 21.93 5.28
C ALA A 3 16.76 20.82 4.31
N VAL A 4 17.33 19.62 4.49
CA VAL A 4 16.79 18.40 3.92
C VAL A 4 15.44 18.19 4.62
N VAL A 5 14.38 18.69 4.01
CA VAL A 5 13.00 18.42 4.42
C VAL A 5 12.80 16.92 4.18
N LYS A 6 12.97 16.11 5.23
CA LYS A 6 12.48 14.73 5.21
C LYS A 6 11.00 14.80 4.83
N PRO A 7 10.50 14.00 3.88
CA PRO A 7 9.06 13.94 3.68
C PRO A 7 8.45 13.35 4.95
N THR A 8 7.83 14.22 5.76
CA THR A 8 6.86 13.86 6.82
C THR A 8 5.51 13.48 6.23
N LYS A 9 5.44 13.24 4.91
CA LYS A 9 4.24 12.80 4.22
C LYS A 9 4.29 11.28 4.13
N LEU A 10 3.24 10.62 4.63
CA LEU A 10 3.01 9.20 4.42
C LEU A 10 2.91 8.94 2.92
N GLU A 11 3.71 8.00 2.40
CA GLU A 11 3.64 7.55 1.00
C GLU A 11 2.40 6.67 0.82
N THR A 12 1.56 6.98 -0.16
CA THR A 12 0.26 6.34 -0.37
C THR A 12 0.08 5.92 -1.82
N ILE A 13 -0.92 5.08 -2.11
CA ILE A 13 -1.24 4.67 -3.48
C ILE A 13 -1.52 5.85 -4.44
N PHE A 14 -1.99 6.98 -3.92
CA PHE A 14 -2.20 8.21 -4.70
C PHE A 14 -0.91 8.85 -5.20
N ASP A 15 0.22 8.64 -4.52
CA ASP A 15 1.53 9.13 -4.97
C ASP A 15 2.11 8.27 -6.12
N HIS A 16 1.45 7.16 -6.48
CA HIS A 16 1.91 6.17 -7.47
C HIS A 16 1.05 6.11 -8.75
N ASN A 17 0.29 7.17 -9.02
CA ASN A 17 -0.64 7.28 -10.16
C ASN A 17 -1.58 6.06 -10.23
N ILE A 18 -2.29 5.80 -9.14
CA ILE A 18 -3.31 4.75 -9.12
C ILE A 18 -4.46 5.09 -10.09
N THR A 19 -4.98 4.08 -10.77
CA THR A 19 -6.19 4.18 -11.61
C THR A 19 -7.45 3.84 -10.81
N ASP A 20 -8.61 4.29 -11.27
CA ASP A 20 -9.89 3.99 -10.60
C ASP A 20 -10.14 2.48 -10.45
N VAL A 21 -9.74 1.69 -11.44
CA VAL A 21 -9.85 0.21 -11.41
C VAL A 21 -8.94 -0.37 -10.34
N GLU A 22 -7.68 0.05 -10.28
CA GLU A 22 -6.75 -0.42 -9.24
C GLU A 22 -7.21 0.02 -7.84
N PHE A 23 -7.82 1.20 -7.73
CA PHE A 23 -8.36 1.70 -6.48
C PHE A 23 -9.53 0.82 -5.98
N GLU A 24 -10.46 0.50 -6.88
CA GLU A 24 -11.59 -0.39 -6.59
C GLU A 24 -11.12 -1.82 -6.23
N GLU A 25 -10.13 -2.36 -6.93
CA GLU A 25 -9.57 -3.70 -6.62
C GLU A 25 -8.87 -3.76 -5.25
N ILE A 26 -8.24 -2.67 -4.80
CA ILE A 26 -7.51 -2.64 -3.51
C ILE A 26 -8.45 -2.36 -2.33
N LEU A 27 -9.41 -1.44 -2.49
CA LEU A 27 -10.23 -0.92 -1.39
C LEU A 27 -11.71 -1.32 -1.46
N GLY A 28 -12.18 -1.86 -2.59
CA GLY A 28 -13.50 -2.45 -2.78
C GLY A 28 -14.67 -1.46 -2.91
N GLU A 29 -14.63 -0.31 -2.24
CA GLU A 29 -15.66 0.73 -2.32
C GLU A 29 -15.04 2.11 -2.59
N PRO A 30 -15.81 3.07 -3.17
CA PRO A 30 -15.32 4.41 -3.42
C PRO A 30 -15.10 5.18 -2.11
N GLU A 31 -13.93 5.01 -1.50
CA GLU A 31 -13.42 5.91 -0.48
C GLU A 31 -13.01 7.24 -1.12
N THR A 32 -13.41 8.36 -0.51
CA THR A 32 -12.81 9.65 -0.85
C THR A 32 -11.37 9.72 -0.33
N LEU A 33 -10.50 10.53 -0.97
CA LEU A 33 -9.12 10.74 -0.51
C LEU A 33 -9.06 11.13 0.98
N ASP A 34 -10.02 11.95 1.43
CA ASP A 34 -10.07 12.40 2.83
C ASP A 34 -10.45 11.27 3.79
N GLU A 35 -11.39 10.39 3.41
CA GLU A 35 -11.76 9.21 4.20
C GLU A 35 -10.63 8.19 4.27
N TYR A 36 -9.98 7.94 3.12
CA TYR A 36 -8.79 7.09 3.04
C TYR A 36 -7.72 7.60 4.01
N LEU A 37 -7.38 8.89 3.96
CA LEU A 37 -6.34 9.47 4.82
C LEU A 37 -6.72 9.53 6.30
N TYR A 38 -8.01 9.64 6.64
CA TYR A 38 -8.47 9.84 8.02
C TYR A 38 -8.11 8.67 8.94
N SER A 39 -8.14 7.44 8.43
CA SER A 39 -7.87 6.22 9.20
C SER A 39 -6.56 5.52 8.82
N LEU A 40 -5.80 6.09 7.87
CA LEU A 40 -4.64 5.41 7.31
C LEU A 40 -3.47 5.33 8.28
N SER A 41 -3.17 4.10 8.70
CA SER A 41 -1.92 3.81 9.40
C SER A 41 -0.76 3.68 8.40
N GLN A 42 0.48 3.86 8.88
CA GLN A 42 1.67 3.67 8.05
C GLN A 42 1.77 2.24 7.49
N ASP A 43 1.44 1.23 8.30
CA ASP A 43 1.45 -0.17 7.87
C ASP A 43 0.33 -0.46 6.85
N SER A 44 -0.85 0.17 7.01
CA SER A 44 -1.95 0.09 6.04
C SER A 44 -1.55 0.72 4.70
N ALA A 45 -0.89 1.88 4.71
CA ALA A 45 -0.40 2.51 3.49
C ALA A 45 0.59 1.60 2.74
N TYR A 46 1.52 0.97 3.46
CA TYR A 46 2.43 -0.01 2.87
C TYR A 46 1.72 -1.28 2.38
N ALA A 47 0.67 -1.74 3.06
CA ALA A 47 -0.15 -2.85 2.58
C ALA A 47 -0.89 -2.50 1.28
N HIS A 48 -1.47 -1.31 1.19
CA HIS A 48 -2.13 -0.84 -0.04
C HIS A 48 -1.13 -0.69 -1.20
N LEU A 49 0.09 -0.18 -0.93
CA LEU A 49 1.16 -0.13 -1.92
C LEU A 49 1.63 -1.53 -2.33
N TYR A 50 1.73 -2.47 -1.39
CA TYR A 50 2.01 -3.87 -1.70
C TYR A 50 0.98 -4.43 -2.70
N PHE A 51 -0.31 -4.28 -2.43
CA PHE A 51 -1.36 -4.75 -3.33
C PHE A 51 -1.36 -4.05 -4.69
N LEU A 52 -1.10 -2.73 -4.73
CA LEU A 52 -0.98 -1.99 -5.98
C LEU A 52 0.11 -2.58 -6.89
N TYR A 53 1.28 -2.89 -6.31
CA TYR A 53 2.39 -3.45 -7.07
C TYR A 53 2.19 -4.93 -7.40
N GLU A 54 1.42 -5.69 -6.61
CA GLU A 54 0.96 -7.03 -7.01
C GLU A 54 0.02 -6.98 -8.22
N LEU A 55 -0.94 -6.06 -8.24
CA LEU A 55 -1.86 -5.88 -9.38
C LEU A 55 -1.12 -5.50 -10.67
N ARG A 56 0.00 -4.79 -10.53
CA ARG A 56 0.89 -4.40 -11.65
C ARG A 56 1.91 -5.48 -12.03
N GLU A 57 1.85 -6.65 -11.39
CA GLU A 57 2.81 -7.76 -11.55
C GLU A 57 4.27 -7.40 -11.22
N ASP A 58 4.51 -6.29 -10.52
CA ASP A 58 5.83 -5.86 -10.05
C ASP A 58 6.09 -6.40 -8.64
N MET A 59 6.37 -7.70 -8.60
CA MET A 59 6.59 -8.44 -7.36
C MET A 59 7.86 -8.02 -6.61
N GLU A 60 8.82 -7.40 -7.29
CA GLU A 60 10.01 -6.85 -6.64
C GLU A 60 9.62 -5.67 -5.77
N THR A 61 8.94 -4.68 -6.36
CA THR A 61 8.48 -3.50 -5.64
C THR A 61 7.43 -3.84 -4.58
N ALA A 62 6.53 -4.78 -4.86
CA ALA A 62 5.56 -5.26 -3.88
C ALA A 62 6.26 -5.77 -2.61
N LYS A 63 7.25 -6.65 -2.76
CA LYS A 63 8.03 -7.19 -1.63
C LYS A 63 8.75 -6.11 -0.84
N LEU A 64 9.22 -5.04 -1.49
CA LEU A 64 9.84 -3.91 -0.79
C LEU A 64 8.86 -3.25 0.18
N TYR A 65 7.61 -3.01 -0.24
CA TYR A 65 6.59 -2.40 0.63
C TYR A 65 6.10 -3.38 1.71
N LEU A 66 5.93 -4.65 1.38
CA LEU A 66 5.61 -5.69 2.37
C LEU A 66 6.65 -5.72 3.51
N ASN A 67 7.94 -5.61 3.18
CA ASN A 67 9.02 -5.60 4.17
C ASN A 67 9.10 -4.31 5.00
N LYS A 68 8.45 -3.21 4.58
CA LYS A 68 8.38 -1.97 5.35
C LYS A 68 7.32 -2.02 6.46
N ILE A 69 6.39 -2.97 6.41
CA ILE A 69 5.34 -3.16 7.44
C ILE A 69 5.98 -3.60 8.76
N LYS A 70 5.68 -2.88 9.84
CA LYS A 70 6.24 -3.10 11.18
C LYS A 70 5.51 -4.18 11.96
N ASP A 71 4.18 -4.26 11.85
CA ASP A 71 3.42 -5.34 12.49
C ASP A 71 3.69 -6.67 11.77
N ASP A 72 4.51 -7.51 12.40
CA ASP A 72 4.88 -8.83 11.90
C ASP A 72 3.69 -9.77 11.67
N ARG A 73 2.61 -9.65 12.46
CA ARG A 73 1.41 -10.47 12.28
C ARG A 73 0.65 -9.99 11.06
N TYR A 74 0.52 -8.68 10.90
CA TYR A 74 -0.13 -8.08 9.74
C TYR A 74 0.63 -8.41 8.45
N ARG A 75 1.96 -8.21 8.44
CA ARG A 75 2.84 -8.58 7.31
C ARG A 75 2.71 -10.04 6.90
N LYS A 76 2.73 -10.95 7.89
CA LYS A 76 2.57 -12.40 7.62
C LYS A 76 1.19 -12.73 7.07
N GLY A 77 0.14 -12.08 7.56
CA GLY A 77 -1.22 -12.24 7.05
C GLY A 77 -1.34 -11.89 5.57
N LEU A 78 -0.74 -10.77 5.16
CA LEU A 78 -0.73 -10.32 3.76
C LEU A 78 0.02 -11.30 2.84
N SER A 79 1.19 -11.77 3.28
CA SER A 79 1.98 -12.75 2.52
C SER A 79 1.25 -14.09 2.32
N ILE A 80 0.39 -14.49 3.26
CA ILE A 80 -0.40 -15.73 3.14
C ILE A 80 -1.59 -15.51 2.21
N ALA A 81 -2.28 -14.37 2.30
CA ALA A 81 -3.44 -14.05 1.46
C ALA A 81 -3.08 -14.00 -0.03
N SER A 82 -1.97 -13.36 -0.40
CA SER A 82 -1.45 -13.35 -1.78
C SER A 82 -1.19 -14.76 -2.33
N CYS A 83 -0.68 -15.67 -1.48
CA CYS A 83 -0.41 -17.05 -1.86
C CYS A 83 -1.68 -17.90 -2.10
N ILE A 84 -2.85 -17.49 -1.58
CA ILE A 84 -4.12 -18.22 -1.72
C ILE A 84 -4.89 -17.75 -2.96
N LEU A 85 -4.79 -16.48 -3.34
CA LEU A 85 -5.49 -15.91 -4.50
C LEU A 85 -4.82 -16.22 -5.85
N SER A 86 -3.58 -16.72 -5.83
CA SER A 86 -2.81 -17.11 -7.03
C SER A 86 -2.95 -18.61 -7.39
N ASN A 87 -3.97 -19.32 -6.89
CA ASN A 87 -4.20 -20.76 -7.09
C ASN A 87 -5.61 -21.01 -7.63
#